data_AF-A0A031FNI0-F1
#
_entry.id   AF-A0A031FNI0-F1
#
_cell.length_a   1.000
_cell.length_b   1.000
_cell.length_c   1.000
_cell.angle_alpha   90.00
_cell.angle_beta   90.00
_cell.angle_gamma   90.00
#
_symmetry.space_group_name_H-M   'P 1'
#
loop_
_entity.id
_entity.type
_entity.pdbx_description
1 polymer ?
#
loop_
_entity_poly.entity_id
_entity_poly.type
_entity_poly.pdbx_seq_one_letter_code
_entity_poly.pdbx_strand_id
1 'polypeptide(L)'
;MQTTQPAPESPTVQSLRRGSGRRRGAAALLGLLIVAGLGVSGISVTHASEQNSKRPPTTLEYNLGARSFSVPNLTDANGHPSPMEVQARVHLPPDAAKGHHPVIVLVPGYWPTCADAKAQKITENPRSSEDALTAAYDRLNRWPCAKGISQIPSYRGFDYLARALSGSGNIVISIGANGANAIDTRSFQGDQARAALIGKHLNLWQKFVATGKGPLSAVLPARIRTHVDMKSVGLLGAPVPVARSFSTRQTRTEASGPQESGFALFWGWHRHPASGPTPPRSPIQAPMSPSSEGRATASATRPSILTSHPR
;
A
#
# COMPACT_ATOMS: atom_id res chain seq x y z
N MET A 1 -9.96 -25.76 -59.20
CA MET A 1 -11.06 -25.53 -58.22
C MET A 1 -10.57 -24.55 -57.16
N GLN A 2 -11.51 -23.96 -56.41
CA GLN A 2 -11.32 -22.93 -55.38
C GLN A 2 -10.92 -21.54 -55.91
N THR A 3 -11.97 -20.74 -56.09
CA THR A 3 -11.99 -19.30 -56.37
C THR A 3 -11.89 -18.48 -55.08
N THR A 4 -11.24 -17.32 -55.18
CA THR A 4 -11.17 -16.29 -54.14
C THR A 4 -12.53 -15.60 -53.94
N GLN A 5 -12.91 -15.28 -52.70
CA GLN A 5 -13.99 -14.32 -52.39
C GLN A 5 -13.55 -13.31 -51.31
N PRO A 6 -13.91 -12.01 -51.44
CA PRO A 6 -13.62 -10.96 -50.45
C PRO A 6 -14.78 -10.71 -49.46
N ALA A 7 -14.51 -9.95 -48.40
CA ALA A 7 -15.49 -9.52 -47.39
C ALA A 7 -16.25 -8.24 -47.80
N PRO A 8 -17.55 -8.15 -47.44
CA PRO A 8 -18.14 -7.02 -46.70
C PRO A 8 -19.22 -7.49 -45.67
N GLU A 9 -19.83 -6.73 -44.75
CA GLU A 9 -19.66 -5.35 -44.24
C GLU A 9 -20.24 -5.22 -42.80
N SER A 10 -20.16 -4.05 -42.15
CA SER A 10 -20.80 -3.77 -40.84
C SER A 10 -22.23 -3.20 -40.99
N PRO A 11 -23.21 -3.60 -40.15
CA PRO A 11 -24.57 -3.05 -40.22
C PRO A 11 -24.73 -1.70 -39.47
N THR A 12 -25.41 -0.77 -40.14
CA THR A 12 -25.72 0.60 -39.70
C THR A 12 -26.80 0.68 -38.61
N VAL A 13 -26.64 1.63 -37.68
CA VAL A 13 -27.65 1.98 -36.66
C VAL A 13 -28.91 2.58 -37.31
N GLN A 14 -30.07 1.98 -37.09
CA GLN A 14 -31.37 2.57 -37.42
C GLN A 14 -32.12 3.01 -36.16
N SER A 15 -32.56 4.28 -36.15
CA SER A 15 -33.44 4.81 -35.13
C SER A 15 -34.90 4.49 -35.44
N LEU A 16 -35.67 4.06 -34.43
CA LEU A 16 -37.13 3.97 -34.54
C LEU A 16 -37.82 4.76 -33.43
N ARG A 17 -38.91 5.42 -33.82
CA ARG A 17 -39.53 6.54 -33.12
C ARG A 17 -40.50 6.10 -32.02
N ARG A 18 -40.71 6.98 -31.03
CA ARG A 18 -41.90 6.99 -30.17
C ARG A 18 -43.18 7.01 -31.02
N GLY A 19 -44.10 6.12 -30.71
CA GLY A 19 -45.50 6.17 -31.16
C GLY A 19 -46.44 6.09 -29.95
N SER A 20 -47.23 7.14 -29.73
CA SER A 20 -48.21 7.22 -28.64
C SER A 20 -49.58 6.65 -29.06
N GLY A 21 -50.19 5.80 -28.23
CA GLY A 21 -51.57 5.31 -28.45
C GLY A 21 -52.33 5.13 -27.14
N ARG A 22 -53.48 5.81 -26.99
CA ARG A 22 -54.27 5.88 -25.74
C ARG A 22 -55.76 5.59 -26.05
N ARG A 23 -56.33 4.55 -25.45
CA ARG A 23 -57.78 4.22 -25.27
C ARG A 23 -57.83 3.08 -24.22
N ARG A 24 -58.42 3.19 -23.02
CA ARG A 24 -59.81 3.49 -22.53
C ARG A 24 -60.75 2.27 -22.53
N GLY A 25 -61.30 1.95 -21.34
CA GLY A 25 -62.28 0.89 -21.02
C GLY A 25 -61.68 -0.16 -20.06
N ALA A 26 -61.96 -0.22 -18.74
CA ALA A 26 -63.22 -0.53 -18.02
C ALA A 26 -63.57 -2.04 -18.06
N ALA A 27 -63.90 -2.76 -16.96
CA ALA A 27 -63.96 -2.41 -15.54
C ALA A 27 -63.92 -3.66 -14.61
N ALA A 28 -63.70 -3.42 -13.31
CA ALA A 28 -64.07 -4.22 -12.12
C ALA A 28 -63.69 -5.72 -11.97
N LEU A 29 -63.04 -6.05 -10.85
CA LEU A 29 -63.66 -6.84 -9.76
C LEU A 29 -62.84 -6.77 -8.45
N LEU A 30 -63.47 -7.17 -7.33
CA LEU A 30 -62.98 -7.00 -5.95
C LEU A 30 -61.75 -7.86 -5.60
N GLY A 31 -60.92 -7.36 -4.69
CA GLY A 31 -59.83 -8.10 -4.06
C GLY A 31 -59.30 -7.41 -2.80
N LEU A 32 -60.07 -7.46 -1.71
CA LEU A 32 -59.67 -6.90 -0.42
C LEU A 32 -58.63 -7.81 0.25
N LEU A 33 -57.35 -7.43 0.21
CA LEU A 33 -56.30 -8.07 1.01
C LEU A 33 -55.73 -7.08 2.03
N ILE A 34 -56.23 -7.18 3.25
CA ILE A 34 -55.62 -6.55 4.44
C ILE A 34 -54.37 -7.37 4.77
N VAL A 35 -53.21 -6.92 4.27
CA VAL A 35 -51.91 -7.41 4.76
C VAL A 35 -51.59 -6.64 6.04
N ALA A 36 -51.56 -7.37 7.16
CA ALA A 36 -51.24 -6.80 8.45
C ALA A 36 -49.86 -6.12 8.44
N GLY A 37 -49.78 -4.93 9.04
CA GLY A 37 -48.56 -4.14 9.07
C GLY A 37 -47.49 -4.75 9.97
N LEU A 38 -46.57 -5.52 9.38
CA LEU A 38 -45.24 -5.71 9.94
C LEU A 38 -44.38 -4.51 9.52
N GLY A 39 -44.16 -3.60 10.46
CA GLY A 39 -43.37 -2.39 10.26
C GLY A 39 -41.90 -2.72 10.01
N VAL A 40 -41.54 -2.93 8.73
CA VAL A 40 -40.14 -2.90 8.31
C VAL A 40 -39.66 -1.46 8.46
N SER A 41 -38.95 -1.19 9.54
CA SER A 41 -38.18 0.06 9.71
C SER A 41 -37.13 0.12 8.60
N GLY A 42 -37.48 0.78 7.49
CA GLY A 42 -36.58 1.01 6.38
C GLY A 42 -35.37 1.80 6.86
N ILE A 43 -34.22 1.12 6.96
CA ILE A 43 -32.97 1.77 7.31
C ILE A 43 -32.62 2.71 6.16
N SER A 44 -32.74 4.02 6.38
CA SER A 44 -32.48 5.06 5.37
C SER A 44 -30.98 5.21 5.06
N VAL A 45 -30.38 4.21 4.39
CA VAL A 45 -28.96 4.20 4.00
C VAL A 45 -28.75 4.76 2.58
N THR A 46 -29.33 5.91 2.23
CA THR A 46 -29.16 6.51 0.89
C THR A 46 -29.42 8.03 0.84
N HIS A 47 -28.73 8.84 1.66
CA HIS A 47 -28.69 10.30 1.42
C HIS A 47 -27.33 10.97 1.75
N ALA A 48 -26.53 10.41 2.67
CA ALA A 48 -25.20 10.95 2.98
C ALA A 48 -24.18 10.70 1.85
N SER A 49 -24.20 9.52 1.22
CA SER A 49 -23.24 9.11 0.19
C SER A 49 -23.27 10.03 -1.05
N GLU A 50 -24.48 10.39 -1.51
CA GLU A 50 -24.67 11.19 -2.73
C GLU A 50 -24.46 12.70 -2.53
N GLN A 51 -24.44 13.17 -1.28
CA GLN A 51 -24.02 14.53 -0.94
C GLN A 51 -22.50 14.63 -0.78
N ASN A 52 -21.83 13.59 -0.25
CA ASN A 52 -20.38 13.62 -0.04
C ASN A 52 -19.61 13.58 -1.37
N SER A 53 -20.13 12.90 -2.39
CA SER A 53 -19.57 12.84 -3.74
C SER A 53 -19.53 14.20 -4.48
N LYS A 54 -20.21 15.24 -3.99
CA LYS A 54 -20.18 16.59 -4.59
C LYS A 54 -19.06 17.50 -4.08
N ARG A 55 -18.35 17.15 -3.00
CA ARG A 55 -17.21 17.95 -2.50
C ARG A 55 -15.90 17.22 -2.78
N PRO A 56 -14.86 17.89 -3.31
CA PRO A 56 -13.57 17.25 -3.50
C PRO A 56 -12.92 16.93 -2.15
N PRO A 57 -12.21 15.79 -2.01
CA PRO A 57 -11.38 15.49 -0.85
C PRO A 57 -10.34 16.58 -0.59
N THR A 58 -10.03 16.82 0.69
CA THR A 58 -8.92 17.71 1.05
C THR A 58 -7.61 16.96 0.93
N THR A 59 -6.70 17.45 0.08
CA THR A 59 -5.39 16.81 -0.13
C THR A 59 -4.31 17.55 0.66
N LEU A 60 -3.48 16.80 1.38
CA LEU A 60 -2.36 17.27 2.19
C LEU A 60 -1.10 16.45 1.87
N GLU A 61 0.09 16.97 2.14
CA GLU A 61 1.34 16.23 2.03
C GLU A 61 2.20 16.42 3.27
N TYR A 62 2.87 15.36 3.72
CA TYR A 62 3.96 15.46 4.69
C TYR A 62 5.21 14.78 4.15
N ASN A 63 6.36 15.37 4.47
CA ASN A 63 7.68 14.82 4.16
C ASN A 63 8.57 15.06 5.38
N LEU A 64 8.96 13.98 6.06
CA LEU A 64 9.78 14.02 7.28
C LEU A 64 11.28 13.84 7.00
N GLY A 65 11.67 13.94 5.72
CA GLY A 65 13.04 13.84 5.24
C GLY A 65 13.29 12.58 4.43
N ALA A 66 14.15 12.70 3.42
CA ALA A 66 14.47 11.61 2.50
C ALA A 66 15.10 10.41 3.20
N ARG A 67 15.96 10.57 4.21
CA ARG A 67 16.64 9.44 4.90
C ARG A 67 16.22 9.34 6.38
N SER A 68 14.92 9.46 6.65
CA SER A 68 14.36 9.65 8.00
C SER A 68 13.90 8.36 8.69
N PHE A 69 14.03 7.21 8.03
CA PHE A 69 13.74 5.90 8.58
C PHE A 69 14.76 4.87 8.11
N SER A 70 15.13 3.94 8.98
CA SER A 70 15.96 2.77 8.69
C SER A 70 15.52 1.63 9.59
N VAL A 71 15.74 0.39 9.17
CA VAL A 71 15.51 -0.82 9.98
C VAL A 71 16.87 -1.49 10.19
N PRO A 72 17.25 -1.93 11.41
CA PRO A 72 18.59 -2.45 11.68
C PRO A 72 19.05 -3.58 10.74
N ASN A 73 18.11 -4.44 10.31
CA ASN A 73 18.41 -5.60 9.46
C ASN A 73 18.22 -5.32 7.96
N LEU A 74 17.78 -4.12 7.56
CA LEU A 74 17.68 -3.74 6.15
C LEU A 74 18.94 -2.99 5.73
N THR A 75 19.89 -3.73 5.20
CA THR A 75 21.20 -3.23 4.78
C THR A 75 21.39 -3.28 3.26
N ASP A 76 22.41 -2.59 2.76
CA ASP A 76 22.92 -2.78 1.39
C ASP A 76 23.86 -3.99 1.30
N ALA A 77 24.36 -4.29 0.10
CA ALA A 77 25.29 -5.40 -0.13
C ALA A 77 26.62 -5.31 0.65
N ASN A 78 26.93 -4.15 1.23
CA ASN A 78 28.12 -3.92 2.06
C ASN A 78 27.81 -3.92 3.56
N GLY A 79 26.56 -4.21 3.96
CA GLY A 79 26.13 -4.18 5.35
C GLY A 79 25.82 -2.79 5.91
N HIS A 80 25.82 -1.72 5.09
CA HIS A 80 25.42 -0.40 5.56
C HIS A 80 23.90 -0.30 5.70
N PRO A 81 23.36 0.46 6.67
CA PRO A 81 21.93 0.69 6.77
C PRO A 81 21.36 1.28 5.48
N SER A 82 20.27 0.70 4.98
CA SER A 82 19.51 1.24 3.85
C SER A 82 18.35 2.09 4.36
N PRO A 83 18.49 3.43 4.39
CA PRO A 83 17.40 4.30 4.81
C PRO A 83 16.30 4.34 3.76
N MET A 84 15.14 4.84 4.19
CA MET A 84 13.97 5.13 3.38
C MET A 84 13.44 6.53 3.72
N GLU A 85 12.68 7.09 2.80
CA GLU A 85 11.91 8.29 3.06
C GLU A 85 10.77 8.04 4.06
N VAL A 86 10.25 9.11 4.66
CA VAL A 86 8.93 9.08 5.30
C VAL A 86 8.13 10.25 4.76
N GLN A 87 7.52 10.01 3.59
CA GLN A 87 6.71 10.99 2.88
C GLN A 87 5.38 10.36 2.46
N ALA A 88 4.30 11.14 2.47
CA ALA A 88 3.01 10.68 1.95
C ALA A 88 2.14 11.85 1.50
N ARG A 89 1.17 11.53 0.63
CA ARG A 89 0.05 12.39 0.26
C ARG A 89 -1.23 11.81 0.82
N VAL A 90 -1.93 12.64 1.58
CA VAL A 90 -3.10 12.28 2.38
C VAL A 90 -4.32 12.89 1.74
N HIS A 91 -5.35 12.07 1.53
CA HIS A 91 -6.66 12.52 1.07
C HIS A 91 -7.65 12.34 2.24
N LEU A 92 -8.18 13.45 2.71
CA LEU A 92 -9.18 13.49 3.77
C LEU A 92 -10.57 13.64 3.12
N PRO A 93 -11.58 12.87 3.58
CA PRO A 93 -12.93 12.97 3.06
C PRO A 93 -13.52 14.36 3.37
N PRO A 94 -14.50 14.86 2.59
CA PRO A 94 -15.04 16.21 2.80
C PRO A 94 -15.66 16.44 4.19
N ASP A 95 -16.05 15.35 4.86
CA ASP A 95 -16.61 15.31 6.21
C ASP A 95 -15.61 14.87 7.30
N ALA A 96 -14.30 14.83 7.04
CA ALA A 96 -13.20 14.36 7.91
C ALA A 96 -13.14 14.83 9.38
N ALA A 97 -13.98 15.78 9.78
CA ALA A 97 -14.13 16.27 11.15
C ALA A 97 -15.50 15.87 11.76
N LYS A 98 -16.11 14.80 11.25
CA LYS A 98 -17.40 14.20 11.65
C LYS A 98 -17.31 12.69 11.47
N GLY A 99 -18.24 11.93 12.06
CA GLY A 99 -18.31 10.48 11.87
C GLY A 99 -17.04 9.72 12.30
N HIS A 100 -16.83 8.55 11.70
CA HIS A 100 -15.61 7.76 11.84
C HIS A 100 -15.12 7.34 10.45
N HIS A 101 -13.86 7.62 10.15
CA HIS A 101 -13.25 7.38 8.86
C HIS A 101 -12.18 6.30 8.96
N PRO A 102 -12.42 5.12 8.36
CA PRO A 102 -11.38 4.11 8.20
C PRO A 102 -10.17 4.64 7.46
N VAL A 103 -9.02 4.02 7.70
CA VAL A 103 -7.74 4.40 7.07
C VAL A 103 -7.40 3.39 5.97
N ILE A 104 -7.07 3.89 4.79
CA ILE A 104 -6.52 3.08 3.69
C ILE A 104 -5.10 3.56 3.41
N VAL A 105 -4.11 2.67 3.49
CA VAL A 105 -2.74 2.97 3.06
C VAL A 105 -2.54 2.44 1.63
N LEU A 106 -2.10 3.32 0.73
CA LEU A 106 -1.74 2.98 -0.64
C LEU A 106 -0.22 2.93 -0.77
N VAL A 107 0.31 1.80 -1.23
CA VAL A 107 1.75 1.54 -1.32
C VAL A 107 2.13 1.35 -2.79
N PRO A 108 2.97 2.23 -3.36
CA PRO A 108 3.50 2.04 -4.71
C PRO A 108 4.22 0.70 -4.82
N GLY A 109 4.04 0.04 -5.97
CA GLY A 109 4.80 -1.17 -6.33
C GLY A 109 6.23 -0.83 -6.75
N TYR A 110 6.86 -1.76 -7.45
CA TYR A 110 8.17 -1.53 -8.05
C TYR A 110 8.07 -0.63 -9.27
N TRP A 111 8.89 0.42 -9.31
CA TRP A 111 9.02 1.35 -10.44
C TRP A 111 10.38 2.08 -10.36
N PRO A 112 10.94 2.55 -11.49
CA PRO A 112 12.02 3.52 -11.50
C PRO A 112 11.83 4.65 -10.48
N THR A 113 12.91 4.97 -9.79
CA THR A 113 12.94 5.98 -8.73
C THR A 113 13.40 7.35 -9.23
N CYS A 114 14.22 7.37 -10.29
CA CYS A 114 14.83 8.59 -10.82
C CYS A 114 14.37 8.85 -12.25
N ALA A 115 14.00 10.11 -12.53
CA ALA A 115 13.61 10.58 -13.85
C ALA A 115 14.83 10.84 -14.76
N ASP A 116 15.71 9.84 -14.90
CA ASP A 116 16.90 9.92 -15.76
C ASP A 116 16.53 9.63 -17.22
N ALA A 117 16.11 10.66 -17.95
CA ALA A 117 15.72 10.55 -19.35
C ALA A 117 16.84 10.02 -20.28
N LYS A 118 18.11 10.07 -19.87
CA LYS A 118 19.21 9.48 -20.64
C LYS A 118 19.31 7.97 -20.41
N ALA A 119 19.11 7.52 -19.17
CA ALA A 119 19.03 6.10 -18.85
C ALA A 119 17.76 5.45 -19.45
N GLN A 120 16.62 6.13 -19.36
CA GLN A 120 15.34 5.68 -19.93
C GLN A 120 15.46 5.39 -21.45
N LYS A 121 16.11 6.28 -22.21
CA LYS A 121 16.36 6.06 -23.65
C LYS A 121 17.26 4.87 -23.97
N ILE A 122 18.10 4.44 -23.03
CA ILE A 122 18.92 3.22 -23.19
C ILE A 122 18.05 1.98 -22.96
N THR A 123 17.18 1.99 -21.94
CA THR A 123 16.24 0.88 -21.66
C THR A 123 15.16 0.72 -22.72
N GLU A 124 14.79 1.79 -23.42
CA GLU A 124 13.80 1.78 -24.52
C GLU A 124 14.39 1.35 -25.88
N ASN A 125 15.72 1.34 -26.02
CA ASN A 125 16.38 0.99 -27.27
C ASN A 125 16.64 -0.53 -27.35
N PRO A 126 15.99 -1.27 -28.28
CA PRO A 126 16.16 -2.72 -28.41
C PRO A 126 17.55 -3.14 -28.95
N ARG A 127 18.42 -2.19 -29.31
CA ARG A 127 19.81 -2.44 -29.73
C ARG A 127 20.84 -2.12 -28.63
N SER A 128 20.42 -1.73 -27.44
CA SER A 128 21.33 -1.52 -26.30
C SER A 128 22.00 -2.83 -25.89
N SER A 129 23.31 -2.79 -25.59
CA SER A 129 24.02 -3.94 -25.02
C SER A 129 23.57 -4.21 -23.58
N GLU A 130 23.80 -5.44 -23.11
CA GLU A 130 23.48 -5.86 -21.74
C GLU A 130 24.15 -4.99 -20.67
N ASP A 131 25.43 -4.62 -20.88
CA ASP A 131 26.17 -3.69 -20.02
C ASP A 131 25.50 -2.30 -19.96
N ALA A 132 25.06 -1.80 -21.11
CA ALA A 132 24.40 -0.49 -21.20
C ALA A 132 23.03 -0.50 -20.52
N LEU A 133 22.27 -1.60 -20.68
CA LEU A 133 20.99 -1.81 -19.99
C LEU A 133 21.18 -1.89 -18.48
N THR A 134 22.18 -2.66 -18.01
CA THR A 134 22.51 -2.80 -16.58
C THR A 134 22.85 -1.45 -15.96
N ALA A 135 23.78 -0.70 -16.56
CA ALA A 135 24.16 0.63 -16.10
C ALA A 135 23.00 1.66 -16.18
N ALA A 136 22.05 1.49 -17.10
CA ALA A 136 20.85 2.32 -17.17
C ALA A 136 19.85 1.98 -16.05
N TYR A 137 19.59 0.70 -15.78
CA TYR A 137 18.73 0.28 -14.67
C TYR A 137 19.27 0.70 -13.31
N ASP A 138 20.59 0.64 -13.08
CA ASP A 138 21.20 1.19 -11.86
C ASP A 138 20.94 2.68 -11.69
N ARG A 139 20.98 3.46 -12.78
CA ARG A 139 20.70 4.91 -12.75
C ARG A 139 19.22 5.23 -12.52
N LEU A 140 18.32 4.41 -13.03
CA LEU A 140 16.87 4.56 -12.86
C LEU A 140 16.39 4.12 -11.47
N ASN A 141 16.97 3.06 -10.92
CA ASN A 141 16.55 2.44 -9.65
C ASN A 141 17.41 2.81 -8.44
N ARG A 142 18.51 3.55 -8.62
CA ARG A 142 19.25 4.12 -7.47
C ARG A 142 18.34 5.02 -6.66
N TRP A 143 18.62 5.06 -5.36
CA TRP A 143 18.11 6.10 -4.49
C TRP A 143 19.13 6.40 -3.38
N PRO A 144 19.34 7.68 -3.00
CA PRO A 144 18.85 8.89 -3.65
C PRO A 144 19.33 9.04 -5.11
N CYS A 145 18.62 9.86 -5.87
CA CYS A 145 18.97 10.16 -7.27
C CYS A 145 20.28 10.93 -7.39
N ALA A 146 20.92 10.82 -8.57
CA ALA A 146 22.13 11.58 -8.87
C ALA A 146 21.86 13.09 -8.89
N LYS A 147 22.88 13.92 -8.62
CA LYS A 147 22.77 15.38 -8.65
C LYS A 147 22.23 15.85 -10.02
N GLY A 148 21.19 16.68 -10.01
CA GLY A 148 20.53 17.17 -11.23
C GLY A 148 19.51 16.21 -11.85
N ILE A 149 19.31 15.02 -11.30
CA ILE A 149 18.25 14.09 -11.69
C ILE A 149 17.11 14.15 -10.67
N SER A 150 15.91 14.51 -11.13
CA SER A 150 14.72 14.56 -10.29
C SER A 150 14.28 13.18 -9.83
N GLN A 151 13.84 13.09 -8.58
CA GLN A 151 13.18 11.90 -8.04
C GLN A 151 11.73 11.81 -8.54
N ILE A 152 11.29 10.61 -8.91
CA ILE A 152 9.89 10.32 -9.25
C ILE A 152 9.08 10.33 -7.95
N PRO A 153 8.00 11.14 -7.83
CA PRO A 153 7.20 11.22 -6.61
C PRO A 153 6.20 10.05 -6.52
N SER A 154 6.69 8.84 -6.25
CA SER A 154 5.90 7.59 -6.22
C SER A 154 4.64 7.69 -5.35
N TYR A 155 4.71 8.43 -4.24
CA TYR A 155 3.60 8.72 -3.34
C TYR A 155 2.40 9.46 -3.98
N ARG A 156 2.54 10.01 -5.20
CA ARG A 156 1.46 10.64 -5.97
C ARG A 156 0.85 9.73 -7.03
N GLY A 157 1.40 8.52 -7.26
CA GLY A 157 0.97 7.62 -8.33
C GLY A 157 -0.50 7.16 -8.25
N PHE A 158 -1.08 7.14 -7.04
CA PHE A 158 -2.46 6.73 -6.81
C PHE A 158 -3.47 7.88 -6.61
N ASP A 159 -3.15 9.11 -7.00
CA ASP A 159 -4.02 10.28 -6.78
C ASP A 159 -5.45 10.15 -7.33
N TYR A 160 -5.65 9.34 -8.37
CA TYR A 160 -7.00 9.03 -8.88
C TYR A 160 -7.78 8.12 -7.92
N LEU A 161 -7.15 7.03 -7.47
CA LEU A 161 -7.73 6.04 -6.56
C LEU A 161 -7.94 6.62 -5.16
N ALA A 162 -6.97 7.40 -4.66
CA ALA A 162 -7.05 8.04 -3.37
C ALA A 162 -8.19 9.07 -3.30
N ARG A 163 -8.42 9.85 -4.36
CA ARG A 163 -9.59 10.73 -4.45
C ARG A 163 -10.91 9.96 -4.47
N ALA A 164 -11.00 8.86 -5.23
CA ALA A 164 -12.21 8.04 -5.28
C ALA A 164 -12.54 7.41 -3.92
N LEU A 165 -11.59 6.71 -3.31
CA LEU A 165 -11.73 6.08 -2.00
C LEU A 165 -12.04 7.10 -0.89
N SER A 166 -11.45 8.30 -0.97
CA SER A 166 -11.72 9.37 -0.01
C SER A 166 -13.08 10.03 -0.21
N GLY A 167 -13.56 10.15 -1.45
CA GLY A 167 -14.96 10.53 -1.74
C GLY A 167 -15.99 9.56 -1.16
N SER A 168 -15.62 8.28 -0.97
CA SER A 168 -16.41 7.27 -0.26
C SER A 168 -16.28 7.31 1.27
N GLY A 169 -15.65 8.33 1.85
CA GLY A 169 -15.56 8.52 3.30
C GLY A 169 -14.34 7.89 3.98
N ASN A 170 -13.30 7.51 3.24
CA ASN A 170 -12.05 6.98 3.82
C ASN A 170 -10.98 8.08 3.97
N ILE A 171 -10.13 7.98 4.99
CA ILE A 171 -8.85 8.69 5.02
C ILE A 171 -7.83 7.85 4.27
N VAL A 172 -7.26 8.40 3.20
CA VAL A 172 -6.34 7.66 2.32
C VAL A 172 -4.94 8.22 2.41
N ILE A 173 -3.95 7.36 2.67
CA ILE A 173 -2.54 7.71 2.86
C ILE A 173 -1.73 7.02 1.77
N SER A 174 -1.36 7.75 0.72
CA SER A 174 -0.46 7.23 -0.33
C SER A 174 0.98 7.53 0.04
N ILE A 175 1.78 6.51 0.35
CA ILE A 175 3.15 6.64 0.88
C ILE A 175 4.21 6.61 -0.23
N GLY A 176 5.38 7.19 0.03
CA GLY A 176 6.56 6.98 -0.82
C GLY A 176 7.15 5.59 -0.60
N ALA A 177 7.79 5.03 -1.62
CA ALA A 177 8.47 3.72 -1.52
C ALA A 177 9.77 3.66 -2.33
N ASN A 178 10.40 4.80 -2.60
CA ASN A 178 11.58 4.89 -3.48
C ASN A 178 12.82 4.27 -2.83
N GLY A 179 13.07 4.53 -1.54
CA GLY A 179 14.11 3.83 -0.79
C GLY A 179 13.87 2.32 -0.75
N ALA A 180 12.62 1.88 -0.61
CA ALA A 180 12.27 0.45 -0.66
C ALA A 180 12.54 -0.18 -2.03
N ASN A 181 12.21 0.50 -3.14
CA ASN A 181 12.53 0.05 -4.50
C ASN A 181 14.05 -0.11 -4.71
N ALA A 182 14.86 0.79 -4.16
CA ALA A 182 16.33 0.73 -4.25
C ALA A 182 16.99 -0.30 -3.31
N ILE A 183 16.28 -0.76 -2.27
CA ILE A 183 16.68 -1.90 -1.43
C ILE A 183 16.39 -3.22 -2.18
N ASP A 184 15.24 -3.27 -2.85
CA ASP A 184 14.74 -4.44 -3.58
C ASP A 184 15.74 -4.90 -4.65
N THR A 185 16.20 -3.97 -5.51
CA THR A 185 17.17 -4.23 -6.58
C THR A 185 18.54 -4.70 -6.10
N ARG A 186 18.88 -4.49 -4.83
CA ARG A 186 20.23 -4.77 -4.27
C ARG A 186 20.28 -5.94 -3.31
N SER A 187 19.14 -6.32 -2.74
CA SER A 187 19.09 -7.27 -1.63
C SER A 187 17.83 -8.13 -1.58
N PHE A 188 16.86 -7.92 -2.49
CA PHE A 188 15.56 -8.62 -2.51
C PHE A 188 14.73 -8.49 -1.21
N GLN A 189 15.04 -7.47 -0.39
CA GLN A 189 14.32 -7.14 0.85
C GLN A 189 13.25 -6.05 0.65
N GLY A 190 12.81 -5.79 -0.59
CA GLY A 190 11.87 -4.70 -0.89
C GLY A 190 10.54 -4.83 -0.15
N ASP A 191 10.00 -6.04 -0.05
CA ASP A 191 8.73 -6.27 0.67
C ASP A 191 8.86 -6.07 2.18
N GLN A 192 9.98 -6.48 2.79
CA GLN A 192 10.26 -6.19 4.20
C GLN A 192 10.45 -4.67 4.42
N ALA A 193 11.09 -3.98 3.48
CA ALA A 193 11.22 -2.52 3.48
C ALA A 193 9.85 -1.83 3.40
N ARG A 194 8.97 -2.24 2.47
CA ARG A 194 7.58 -1.76 2.36
C ARG A 194 6.80 -2.03 3.65
N ALA A 195 6.83 -3.24 4.18
CA ALA A 195 6.13 -3.61 5.41
C ALA A 195 6.55 -2.75 6.61
N ALA A 196 7.86 -2.56 6.79
CA ALA A 196 8.40 -1.69 7.83
C ALA A 196 7.99 -0.22 7.62
N LEU A 197 7.96 0.24 6.37
CA LEU A 197 7.57 1.61 6.04
C LEU A 197 6.07 1.86 6.28
N ILE A 198 5.18 0.93 5.91
CA ILE A 198 3.76 0.94 6.28
C ILE A 198 3.62 1.05 7.80
N GLY A 199 4.33 0.21 8.56
CA GLY A 199 4.33 0.27 10.03
C GLY A 199 4.81 1.62 10.58
N LYS A 200 5.86 2.20 10.01
CA LYS A 200 6.36 3.54 10.36
C LYS A 200 5.30 4.63 10.13
N HIS A 201 4.58 4.59 9.02
CA HIS A 201 3.50 5.53 8.73
C HIS A 201 2.29 5.32 9.67
N LEU A 202 1.85 4.08 9.90
CA LEU A 202 0.76 3.79 10.84
C LEU A 202 1.10 4.24 12.27
N ASN A 203 2.32 4.03 12.75
CA ASN A 203 2.78 4.50 14.07
C ASN A 203 2.74 6.03 14.21
N LEU A 204 3.05 6.78 13.15
CA LEU A 204 2.92 8.24 13.15
C LEU A 204 1.45 8.68 13.28
N TRP A 205 0.54 7.99 12.57
CA TRP A 205 -0.90 8.25 12.65
C TRP A 205 -1.48 7.86 14.00
N GLN A 206 -1.12 6.69 14.55
CA GLN A 206 -1.51 6.29 15.91
C GLN A 206 -1.07 7.33 16.95
N LYS A 207 0.18 7.84 16.88
CA LYS A 207 0.68 8.87 17.79
C LYS A 207 -0.11 10.19 17.66
N PHE A 208 -0.41 10.61 16.43
CA PHE A 208 -1.25 11.79 16.18
C PHE A 208 -2.66 11.60 16.75
N VAL A 209 -3.32 10.48 16.47
CA VAL A 209 -4.67 10.14 16.96
C VAL A 209 -4.71 10.09 18.48
N ALA A 210 -3.76 9.41 19.12
CA ALA A 210 -3.70 9.28 20.58
C ALA A 210 -3.43 10.61 21.29
N THR A 211 -2.48 11.41 20.80
CA THR A 211 -1.91 12.54 21.58
C THR A 211 -2.14 13.94 21.00
N GLY A 212 -2.50 14.04 19.72
CA GLY A 212 -2.50 15.30 18.96
C GLY A 212 -1.11 15.88 18.69
N LYS A 213 -0.03 15.17 19.03
CA LYS A 213 1.37 15.62 18.95
C LYS A 213 2.18 14.77 17.96
N GLY A 214 3.39 15.24 17.67
CA GLY A 214 4.34 14.58 16.77
C GLY A 214 4.34 15.18 15.37
N PRO A 215 5.16 14.67 14.43
CA PRO A 215 5.43 15.35 13.17
C PRO A 215 4.18 15.64 12.31
N LEU A 216 3.14 14.81 12.41
CA LEU A 216 1.91 15.00 11.66
C LEU A 216 1.04 16.16 12.17
N SER A 217 1.21 16.63 13.42
CA SER A 217 0.39 17.74 13.96
C SER A 217 0.70 19.10 13.32
N ALA A 218 1.80 19.21 12.56
CA ALA A 218 2.11 20.38 11.74
C ALA A 218 1.35 20.43 10.40
N VAL A 219 0.71 19.31 9.99
CA VAL A 219 0.08 19.15 8.67
C VAL A 219 -1.39 18.75 8.79
N LEU A 220 -1.71 17.83 9.70
CA LEU A 220 -3.08 17.33 9.89
C LEU A 220 -3.88 18.28 10.79
N PRO A 221 -5.11 18.69 10.40
CA PRO A 221 -5.93 19.55 11.24
C PRO A 221 -6.31 18.85 12.55
N ALA A 222 -6.01 19.46 13.70
CA ALA A 222 -6.25 18.84 15.03
C ALA A 222 -7.69 18.31 15.22
N ARG A 223 -8.69 18.94 14.58
CA ARG A 223 -10.09 18.52 14.60
C ARG A 223 -10.37 17.12 14.02
N ILE A 224 -9.52 16.56 13.15
CA ILE A 224 -9.77 15.22 12.57
C ILE A 224 -9.38 14.10 13.54
N ARG A 225 -8.62 14.42 14.61
CA ARG A 225 -7.96 13.45 15.49
C ARG A 225 -8.92 12.40 16.07
N THR A 226 -10.12 12.80 16.45
CA THR A 226 -11.17 11.96 17.04
C THR A 226 -12.01 11.19 16.01
N HIS A 227 -11.81 11.45 14.71
CA HIS A 227 -12.58 10.89 13.60
C HIS A 227 -11.79 9.87 12.77
N VAL A 228 -10.49 9.72 13.00
CA VAL A 228 -9.67 8.67 12.37
C VAL A 228 -9.90 7.33 13.07
N ASP A 229 -10.41 6.33 12.36
CA ASP A 229 -10.55 4.97 12.89
C ASP A 229 -9.30 4.11 12.62
N MET A 230 -8.34 4.14 13.54
CA MET A 230 -7.16 3.29 13.50
C MET A 230 -7.43 1.81 13.85
N LYS A 231 -8.68 1.42 14.14
CA LYS A 231 -9.09 0.00 14.29
C LYS A 231 -9.58 -0.61 12.98
N SER A 232 -9.81 0.22 11.97
CA SER A 232 -10.24 -0.18 10.64
C SER A 232 -9.19 0.31 9.63
N VAL A 233 -8.17 -0.52 9.39
CA VAL A 233 -7.11 -0.24 8.43
C VAL A 233 -7.18 -1.22 7.26
N GLY A 234 -7.20 -0.68 6.04
CA GLY A 234 -7.01 -1.42 4.79
C GLY A 234 -5.66 -1.09 4.17
N LEU A 235 -5.05 -2.06 3.49
CA LEU A 235 -3.82 -1.89 2.71
C LEU A 235 -4.11 -2.22 1.25
N LEU A 236 -3.65 -1.38 0.32
CA LEU A 236 -3.70 -1.64 -1.12
C LEU A 236 -2.35 -1.26 -1.73
N GLY A 237 -1.94 -1.95 -2.79
CA GLY A 237 -0.71 -1.64 -3.51
C GLY A 237 -0.67 -2.25 -4.89
N ALA A 238 0.27 -1.78 -5.71
CA ALA A 238 0.59 -2.44 -6.98
C ALA A 238 1.57 -3.60 -6.73
N PRO A 239 1.49 -4.69 -7.50
CA PRO A 239 2.42 -5.81 -7.34
C PRO A 239 3.86 -5.38 -7.58
N VAL A 240 4.80 -6.04 -6.88
CA VAL A 240 6.21 -6.06 -7.25
C VAL A 240 6.45 -7.19 -8.26
N PRO A 241 7.30 -7.01 -9.29
CA PRO A 241 7.77 -8.11 -10.11
C PRO A 241 8.54 -9.09 -9.24
N VAL A 242 7.99 -10.29 -9.04
CA VAL A 242 8.75 -11.40 -8.46
C VAL A 242 9.81 -11.76 -9.50
N ALA A 243 11.08 -11.52 -9.18
CA ALA A 243 12.21 -11.88 -10.04
C ALA A 243 12.32 -13.40 -10.15
N ARG A 244 11.61 -13.98 -11.13
CA ARG A 244 11.91 -15.34 -11.61
C ARG A 244 13.28 -15.28 -12.26
N SER A 245 14.24 -16.04 -11.71
CA SER A 245 15.61 -16.08 -12.19
C SER A 245 15.67 -16.25 -13.71
N PHE A 246 16.42 -15.37 -14.39
CA PHE A 246 16.76 -15.53 -15.81
C PHE A 246 17.69 -16.73 -16.00
N SER A 247 17.14 -17.94 -15.90
CA SER A 247 17.79 -19.15 -16.39
C SER A 247 17.67 -19.16 -17.91
N THR A 248 18.80 -18.97 -18.58
CA THR A 248 18.88 -18.88 -20.04
C THR A 248 18.66 -20.24 -20.71
N ARG A 249 17.39 -20.68 -20.78
CA ARG A 249 16.90 -21.69 -21.74
C ARG A 249 15.37 -21.75 -21.79
N GLN A 250 14.76 -20.75 -22.43
CA GLN A 250 13.43 -20.92 -23.03
C GLN A 250 13.60 -20.81 -24.55
N THR A 251 13.40 -21.93 -25.25
CA THR A 251 13.52 -22.01 -26.70
C THR A 251 12.47 -21.16 -27.40
N ARG A 252 12.90 -20.47 -28.46
CA ARG A 252 12.10 -19.74 -29.44
C ARG A 252 10.90 -20.56 -29.95
N THR A 253 9.72 -20.32 -29.39
CA THR A 253 8.41 -20.27 -30.08
C THR A 253 7.32 -19.90 -29.07
N GLU A 254 6.93 -18.63 -29.05
CA GLU A 254 5.53 -18.18 -28.99
C GLU A 254 5.50 -16.66 -29.12
N ALA A 255 4.79 -16.18 -30.14
CA ALA A 255 4.64 -14.76 -30.40
C ALA A 255 3.26 -14.28 -29.90
N SER A 256 3.22 -13.06 -29.37
CA SER A 256 2.03 -12.21 -29.27
C SER A 256 0.77 -12.81 -28.62
N GLY A 257 0.62 -12.60 -27.31
CA GLY A 257 -0.66 -12.53 -26.60
C GLY A 257 -0.69 -11.31 -25.68
N PRO A 258 -1.84 -10.67 -25.42
CA PRO A 258 -1.90 -9.49 -24.57
C PRO A 258 -1.57 -9.85 -23.11
N GLN A 259 -0.68 -9.07 -22.51
CA GLN A 259 -0.21 -9.28 -21.14
C GLN A 259 -1.27 -8.82 -20.13
N GLU A 260 -2.22 -9.71 -19.82
CA GLU A 260 -3.17 -9.47 -18.72
C GLU A 260 -2.42 -9.32 -17.39
N SER A 261 -2.31 -8.06 -16.96
CA SER A 261 -1.71 -7.70 -15.68
C SER A 261 -2.73 -7.94 -14.57
N GLY A 262 -2.75 -9.17 -14.06
CA GLY A 262 -3.68 -9.59 -13.00
C GLY A 262 -3.56 -8.72 -11.75
N PHE A 263 -4.59 -7.94 -11.45
CA PHE A 263 -4.70 -7.17 -10.21
C PHE A 263 -4.96 -8.10 -9.03
N ALA A 264 -3.91 -8.41 -8.26
CA ALA A 264 -4.06 -9.06 -6.96
C ALA A 264 -4.61 -8.07 -5.91
N LEU A 265 -5.93 -7.91 -5.87
CA LEU A 265 -6.62 -7.14 -4.83
C LEU A 265 -6.67 -7.92 -3.51
N PHE A 266 -5.69 -7.69 -2.63
CA PHE A 266 -5.78 -8.13 -1.24
C PHE A 266 -6.75 -7.24 -0.46
N TRP A 267 -8.00 -7.65 -0.36
CA TRP A 267 -9.00 -6.99 0.48
C TRP A 267 -9.05 -7.63 1.88
N GLY A 268 -8.39 -7.00 2.85
CA GLY A 268 -8.34 -7.47 4.24
C GLY A 268 -8.55 -6.33 5.24
N TRP A 269 -9.67 -6.37 5.97
CA TRP A 269 -9.92 -5.48 7.11
C TRP A 269 -9.43 -6.12 8.39
N HIS A 270 -8.25 -5.73 8.88
CA HIS A 270 -7.78 -6.15 10.20
C HIS A 270 -8.43 -5.30 11.29
N ARG A 271 -9.50 -5.82 11.91
CA ARG A 271 -9.99 -5.32 13.20
C ARG A 271 -9.25 -6.04 14.33
N HIS A 272 -8.57 -5.29 15.19
CA HIS A 272 -8.10 -5.84 16.47
C HIS A 272 -9.31 -6.09 17.39
N PRO A 273 -9.52 -7.31 17.92
CA PRO A 273 -10.50 -7.54 18.98
C PRO A 273 -10.08 -6.80 20.25
N ALA A 274 -11.05 -6.25 20.98
CA ALA A 274 -10.80 -5.42 22.17
C ALA A 274 -10.52 -6.24 23.46
N SER A 275 -10.21 -7.53 23.32
CA SER A 275 -9.90 -8.46 24.40
C SER A 275 -8.66 -9.27 24.03
N GLY A 276 -7.56 -9.03 24.75
CA GLY A 276 -6.38 -9.89 24.65
C GLY A 276 -6.66 -11.27 25.25
N PRO A 277 -6.03 -12.35 24.76
CA PRO A 277 -6.17 -13.66 25.37
C PRO A 277 -5.59 -13.64 26.79
N THR A 278 -6.36 -14.14 27.75
CA THR A 278 -5.92 -14.38 29.12
C THR A 278 -4.67 -15.28 29.11
N PRO A 279 -3.58 -14.95 29.81
CA PRO A 279 -2.42 -15.83 29.85
C PRO A 279 -2.79 -17.18 30.48
N PRO A 280 -2.31 -18.32 29.94
CA PRO A 280 -2.55 -19.62 30.55
C PRO A 280 -1.92 -19.66 31.96
N ARG A 281 -2.66 -20.20 32.92
CA ARG A 281 -2.14 -20.40 34.29
C ARG A 281 -0.93 -21.33 34.24
N SER A 282 0.19 -20.90 34.80
CA SER A 282 1.35 -21.75 35.02
C SER A 282 0.96 -22.97 35.87
N PRO A 283 1.35 -24.20 35.50
CA PRO A 283 1.20 -25.35 36.38
C PRO A 283 2.07 -25.17 37.63
N ILE A 284 1.48 -25.50 38.78
CA ILE A 284 2.09 -25.37 40.10
C ILE A 284 3.29 -26.33 40.20
N GLN A 285 4.44 -25.83 40.65
CA GLN A 285 5.57 -26.67 41.03
C GLN A 285 5.22 -27.47 42.30
N ALA A 286 5.32 -28.81 42.22
CA ALA A 286 5.41 -29.66 43.40
C ALA A 286 6.90 -29.80 43.79
N PRO A 287 7.26 -29.72 45.08
CA PRO A 287 8.66 -29.79 45.52
C PRO A 287 9.10 -31.24 45.79
N MET A 288 10.33 -31.59 45.38
CA MET A 288 11.08 -32.70 45.99
C MET A 288 12.53 -32.29 46.25
N SER A 289 13.03 -32.73 47.41
CA SER A 289 14.27 -32.32 48.08
C SER A 289 15.51 -33.13 47.65
N PRO A 290 16.73 -32.76 48.06
CA PRO A 290 17.95 -33.05 47.29
C PRO A 290 18.75 -34.27 47.75
N SER A 291 19.56 -34.80 46.83
CA SER A 291 20.75 -35.65 47.00
C SER A 291 21.47 -35.70 45.62
N SER A 292 22.78 -35.76 45.47
CA SER A 292 23.92 -35.65 46.40
C SER A 292 25.21 -35.47 45.60
N GLU A 293 26.20 -34.75 46.14
CA GLU A 293 27.65 -34.81 45.83
C GLU A 293 28.17 -34.57 44.39
N GLY A 294 29.08 -33.59 44.24
CA GLY A 294 29.76 -33.26 42.97
C GLY A 294 30.87 -32.21 43.16
N ARG A 295 31.98 -32.63 43.76
CA ARG A 295 33.11 -31.81 44.26
C ARG A 295 33.67 -30.77 43.27
N ALA A 296 34.05 -29.61 43.82
CA ALA A 296 34.65 -28.47 43.12
C ALA A 296 36.11 -28.70 42.64
N THR A 297 36.52 -27.90 41.65
CA THR A 297 37.68 -26.98 41.78
C THR A 297 37.57 -25.82 40.79
N ALA A 298 37.89 -24.61 41.24
CA ALA A 298 38.06 -23.44 40.40
C ALA A 298 39.55 -23.18 40.14
N SER A 299 39.89 -22.57 39.02
CA SER A 299 41.18 -21.90 38.82
C SER A 299 40.95 -20.57 38.14
N ALA A 300 41.30 -19.48 38.84
CA ALA A 300 41.08 -18.11 38.39
C ALA A 300 42.40 -17.49 37.94
N THR A 301 42.46 -16.99 36.70
CA THR A 301 43.61 -16.24 36.19
C THR A 301 43.33 -14.75 36.30
N ARG A 302 44.18 -14.02 37.03
CA ARG A 302 44.10 -12.56 37.19
C ARG A 302 44.49 -11.82 35.90
N PRO A 303 43.94 -10.63 35.63
CA PRO A 303 44.48 -9.71 34.62
C PRO A 303 45.71 -8.96 35.17
N SER A 304 46.73 -8.78 34.33
CA SER A 304 47.88 -7.91 34.62
C SER A 304 47.66 -6.51 34.06
N ILE A 305 47.85 -5.51 34.92
CA ILE A 305 47.88 -4.09 34.56
C ILE A 305 49.30 -3.78 34.05
N LEU A 306 49.42 -3.07 32.91
CA LEU A 306 50.66 -2.40 32.55
C LEU A 306 50.39 -0.93 32.23
N THR A 307 50.94 -0.04 33.06
CA THR A 307 50.96 1.40 32.86
C THR A 307 52.33 1.84 32.37
N SER A 308 52.36 2.67 31.31
CA SER A 308 53.49 3.57 31.05
C SER A 308 53.09 4.76 30.16
N HIS A 309 53.43 5.94 30.64
CA HIS A 309 53.58 7.23 29.93
C HIS A 309 55.08 7.60 30.02
N PRO A 310 55.56 8.74 29.49
CA PRO A 310 55.46 9.19 28.10
C PRO A 310 56.83 9.68 27.57
N ARG A 311 56.99 9.81 26.24
CA ARG A 311 57.68 10.95 25.61
C ARG A 311 57.44 10.98 24.10
#